data_AF-A0A7C2TWF1-F1
#
_entry.id   AF-A0A7C2TWF1-F1
#
_cell.length_a   1.000
_cell.length_b   1.000
_cell.length_c   1.000
_cell.angle_alpha   90.00
_cell.angle_beta   90.00
_cell.angle_gamma   90.00
#
_symmetry.space_group_name_H-M   'P 1'
#
loop_
_entity.id
_entity.type
_entity.pdbx_description
1 polymer ?
#
loop_
_entity_poly.entity_id
_entity_poly.type
_entity_poly.pdbx_seq_one_letter_code
_entity_poly.pdbx_strand_id
1 'polypeptide(L)'
;MAIATCQLQACIAVGVLFLGAGFFENCLGQAADSLLKDLACANCHGGINMASNIHDKAPNLSHAGLRFNPAYLFDYLQNPTQVRRHIGASRMPDFFFSPKEALALTLFLEQQKQVEGKWPEYPAALRSYQPRQLDKPESAEAKKLLANELRCTSCHRLEGEGEDASTDLTAVGYRLRPEWLQRYLVAPHIFDGTKTAMPNFFYQLDASQTKFAPMLARADEMIALISRYLSALDRNKREQLQKAFEKAQADSPEINASLGEKIFLAQNCVACHRHTAFALPAIKNAPDLSNEGGRVKTEWLSAYLQKPQPLRPFGFYPGSGSRMPDFKLTETEGAVLSDYLSKQKRRVASTFQPRKLSAFAMAKAQTLLKEKLSCLGCHQLGNDGGKIGPNLSSLKKRLQPDFVYAFIQNPHGLQPEAVMPKILMPPKTLDLIANFLLQQEMPKSDAAYLSLADYPVYAPHGQTEEESLYLKYCAACHGVNSDGNGYNAKYLPKSPASHADKSYMSTRPDDTLFDGVYAGGYILNKHHFMPPWGQMLSHEEIRKLVAYMRKLCQCEGPLWSRDGK
;
A
#
# COMPACT_ATOMS: atom_id res chain seq x y z
N MET A 1 1.68 -23.11 -7.61
CA MET A 1 2.92 -23.34 -6.84
C MET A 1 3.87 -24.29 -7.57
N ALA A 2 3.38 -25.42 -8.10
CA ALA A 2 4.20 -26.45 -8.76
C ALA A 2 5.05 -26.00 -9.96
N ILE A 3 4.61 -25.03 -10.79
CA ILE A 3 5.37 -24.67 -12.01
C ILE A 3 6.60 -23.81 -11.70
N ALA A 4 6.50 -22.87 -10.76
CA ALA A 4 7.63 -22.05 -10.32
C ALA A 4 8.63 -22.84 -9.46
N THR A 5 8.15 -23.75 -8.60
CA THR A 5 9.02 -24.65 -7.84
C THR A 5 9.66 -25.71 -8.73
N CYS A 6 8.97 -26.21 -9.76
CA CYS A 6 9.52 -27.18 -10.71
C CYS A 6 10.56 -26.55 -11.65
N GLN A 7 10.37 -25.30 -12.10
CA GLN A 7 11.42 -24.58 -12.85
C GLN A 7 12.66 -24.29 -12.00
N LEU A 8 12.49 -23.93 -10.72
CA LEU A 8 13.62 -23.65 -9.84
C LEU A 8 14.37 -24.93 -9.38
N GLN A 9 13.64 -26.01 -9.05
CA GLN A 9 14.23 -27.31 -8.73
C GLN A 9 14.89 -27.96 -9.96
N ALA A 10 14.32 -27.80 -11.15
CA ALA A 10 14.97 -28.21 -12.40
C ALA A 10 16.22 -27.36 -12.70
N CYS A 11 16.22 -26.05 -12.44
CA CYS A 11 17.42 -25.21 -12.64
C CYS A 11 18.56 -25.58 -11.68
N ILE A 12 18.27 -25.91 -10.41
CA ILE A 12 19.27 -26.39 -9.46
C ILE A 12 19.78 -27.79 -9.85
N ALA A 13 18.90 -28.70 -10.29
CA ALA A 13 19.30 -30.06 -10.67
C ALA A 13 20.06 -30.13 -12.01
N VAL A 14 19.71 -29.31 -13.00
CA VAL A 14 20.30 -29.35 -14.35
C VAL A 14 21.57 -28.51 -14.45
N GLY A 15 21.63 -27.36 -13.77
CA GLY A 15 22.81 -26.49 -13.84
C GLY A 15 24.01 -27.05 -13.06
N VAL A 16 23.79 -27.85 -12.01
CA VAL A 16 24.88 -28.55 -11.30
C VAL A 16 25.54 -29.62 -12.18
N LEU A 17 24.86 -30.10 -13.22
CA LEU A 17 25.33 -31.24 -14.01
C LEU A 17 25.91 -30.87 -15.39
N PHE A 18 25.44 -29.85 -16.14
CA PHE A 18 25.92 -29.68 -17.53
C PHE A 18 25.97 -28.28 -18.18
N LEU A 19 25.58 -27.17 -17.53
CA LEU A 19 25.52 -25.86 -18.21
C LEU A 19 26.08 -24.72 -17.35
N GLY A 20 27.08 -24.00 -17.88
CA GLY A 20 27.88 -23.00 -17.17
C GLY A 20 27.10 -21.78 -16.62
N ALA A 21 27.82 -20.90 -15.91
CA ALA A 21 27.27 -19.78 -15.12
C ALA A 21 26.21 -18.90 -15.83
N GLY A 22 26.32 -18.70 -17.15
CA GLY A 22 25.34 -17.92 -17.92
C GLY A 22 23.94 -18.54 -18.03
N PHE A 23 23.79 -19.86 -17.87
CA PHE A 23 22.48 -20.52 -17.86
C PHE A 23 21.74 -20.28 -16.54
N PHE A 24 22.46 -20.30 -15.42
CA PHE A 24 21.91 -19.99 -14.10
C PHE A 24 21.45 -18.53 -13.98
N GLU A 25 22.24 -17.59 -14.49
CA GLU A 25 21.86 -16.17 -14.48
C GLU A 25 20.58 -15.90 -15.28
N ASN A 26 20.41 -16.55 -16.43
CA ASN A 26 19.19 -16.45 -17.23
C ASN A 26 17.96 -17.06 -16.53
N CYS A 27 18.11 -18.18 -15.81
CA CYS A 27 17.00 -18.78 -15.07
C CYS A 27 16.56 -17.91 -13.88
N LEU A 28 17.51 -17.34 -13.13
CA LEU A 28 17.22 -16.42 -12.03
C LEU A 28 16.52 -15.13 -12.50
N GLY A 29 16.96 -14.58 -13.64
CA GLY A 29 16.30 -13.43 -14.28
C GLY A 29 14.85 -13.72 -14.63
N GLN A 30 14.56 -14.85 -15.28
CA GLN A 30 13.19 -15.24 -15.63
C GLN A 30 12.30 -15.47 -14.39
N ALA A 31 12.85 -16.05 -13.33
CA ALA A 31 12.13 -16.22 -12.07
C ALA A 31 11.77 -14.87 -11.42
N ALA A 32 12.73 -13.92 -11.40
CA ALA A 32 12.48 -12.56 -10.92
C ALA A 32 11.41 -11.86 -11.75
N ASP A 33 11.49 -11.96 -13.07
CA ASP A 33 10.51 -11.37 -13.98
C ASP A 33 9.09 -11.89 -13.72
N SER A 34 8.94 -13.22 -13.54
CA SER A 34 7.64 -13.81 -13.22
C SER A 34 7.09 -13.30 -11.89
N LEU A 35 7.94 -13.14 -10.86
CA LEU A 35 7.52 -12.63 -9.57
C LEU A 35 7.12 -11.16 -9.64
N LEU A 36 7.94 -10.31 -10.28
CA LEU A 36 7.64 -8.88 -10.45
C LEU A 36 6.33 -8.64 -11.19
N LYS A 37 6.05 -9.45 -12.22
CA LYS A 37 4.80 -9.43 -12.97
C LYS A 37 3.60 -9.88 -12.13
N ASP A 38 3.71 -11.02 -11.46
CA ASP A 38 2.61 -11.62 -10.70
C ASP A 38 2.27 -10.86 -9.41
N LEU A 39 3.24 -10.18 -8.80
CA LEU A 39 3.07 -9.37 -7.60
C LEU A 39 2.81 -7.88 -7.90
N ALA A 40 2.83 -7.51 -9.18
CA ALA A 40 2.56 -6.16 -9.66
C ALA A 40 3.46 -5.07 -9.07
N CYS A 41 4.74 -5.38 -8.79
CA CYS A 41 5.66 -4.44 -8.15
C CYS A 41 5.79 -3.12 -8.94
N ALA A 42 5.79 -3.18 -10.27
CA ALA A 42 5.85 -2.02 -11.16
C ALA A 42 4.63 -1.08 -11.08
N ASN A 43 3.50 -1.54 -10.53
CA ASN A 43 2.32 -0.69 -10.39
C ASN A 43 2.49 0.34 -9.26
N CYS A 44 3.32 0.04 -8.25
CA CYS A 44 3.66 0.95 -7.16
C CYS A 44 5.06 1.56 -7.28
N HIS A 45 6.05 0.81 -7.78
CA HIS A 45 7.45 1.24 -7.85
C HIS A 45 7.84 1.78 -9.23
N GLY A 46 8.62 2.86 -9.25
CA GLY A 46 9.34 3.32 -10.44
C GLY A 46 10.56 2.43 -10.74
N GLY A 47 11.10 2.51 -11.96
CA GLY A 47 12.33 1.81 -12.34
C GLY A 47 12.17 0.32 -12.66
N ILE A 48 10.95 -0.23 -12.58
CA ILE A 48 10.62 -1.58 -13.08
C ILE A 48 9.81 -1.44 -14.37
N ASN A 49 10.41 -1.79 -15.51
CA ASN A 49 9.80 -1.65 -16.82
C ASN A 49 9.07 -2.93 -17.25
N MET A 50 8.08 -3.36 -16.45
CA MET A 50 7.37 -4.62 -16.67
C MET A 50 5.86 -4.47 -16.45
N ALA A 51 5.06 -4.85 -17.45
CA ALA A 51 3.61 -4.84 -17.32
C ALA A 51 3.12 -6.03 -16.49
N SER A 52 2.30 -5.74 -15.48
CA SER A 52 1.63 -6.76 -14.67
C SER A 52 0.36 -7.28 -15.36
N ASN A 53 0.06 -8.57 -15.17
CA ASN A 53 -1.23 -9.16 -15.52
C ASN A 53 -2.14 -9.34 -14.28
N ILE A 54 -1.82 -8.67 -13.17
CA ILE A 54 -2.54 -8.84 -11.90
C ILE A 54 -4.04 -8.54 -12.04
N HIS A 55 -4.44 -7.62 -12.91
CA HIS A 55 -5.86 -7.30 -13.12
C HIS A 55 -6.65 -8.46 -13.76
N ASP A 56 -6.00 -9.37 -14.50
CA ASP A 56 -6.64 -10.60 -14.99
C ASP A 56 -6.80 -11.64 -13.87
N LYS A 57 -6.05 -11.49 -12.77
CA LYS A 57 -6.00 -12.44 -11.66
C LYS A 57 -6.80 -11.94 -10.47
N ALA A 58 -6.60 -10.73 -9.98
CA ALA A 58 -7.27 -10.16 -8.81
C ALA A 58 -8.78 -9.95 -9.05
N PRO A 59 -9.64 -10.04 -8.02
CA PRO A 59 -11.06 -9.78 -8.18
C PRO A 59 -11.31 -8.31 -8.56
N ASN A 60 -12.28 -8.08 -9.44
CA ASN A 60 -12.80 -6.74 -9.72
C ASN A 60 -13.58 -6.23 -8.50
N LEU A 61 -13.22 -5.04 -8.01
CA LEU A 61 -13.80 -4.47 -6.79
C LEU A 61 -14.98 -3.54 -7.05
N SER A 62 -15.28 -3.20 -8.31
CA SER A 62 -16.46 -2.38 -8.70
C SER A 62 -17.79 -2.95 -8.21
N HIS A 63 -17.85 -4.27 -8.01
CA HIS A 63 -19.03 -5.00 -7.54
C HIS A 63 -18.72 -5.84 -6.29
N ALA A 64 -17.74 -5.44 -5.46
CA ALA A 64 -17.36 -6.18 -4.26
C ALA A 64 -18.55 -6.39 -3.30
N GLY A 65 -19.42 -5.41 -3.17
CA GLY A 65 -20.61 -5.42 -2.32
C GLY A 65 -21.73 -6.34 -2.81
N LEU A 66 -21.69 -6.78 -4.08
CA LEU A 66 -22.53 -7.89 -4.53
C LEU A 66 -21.93 -9.22 -4.10
N ARG A 67 -20.60 -9.38 -4.18
CA ARG A 67 -19.92 -10.67 -4.07
C ARG A 67 -19.70 -11.13 -2.63
N PHE A 68 -19.14 -10.27 -1.80
CA PHE A 68 -18.56 -10.70 -0.53
C PHE A 68 -19.48 -10.42 0.66
N ASN A 69 -19.44 -11.32 1.63
CA ASN A 69 -19.98 -11.07 2.96
C ASN A 69 -19.09 -10.00 3.66
N PRO A 70 -19.67 -8.90 4.18
CA PRO A 70 -18.90 -7.81 4.79
C PRO A 70 -18.11 -8.28 6.02
N ALA A 71 -18.67 -9.18 6.84
CA ALA A 71 -17.98 -9.71 8.00
C ALA A 71 -16.73 -10.53 7.63
N TYR A 72 -16.76 -11.23 6.48
CA TYR A 72 -15.58 -11.88 5.93
C TYR A 72 -14.58 -10.88 5.36
N LEU A 73 -15.02 -9.85 4.62
CA LEU A 73 -14.09 -8.83 4.11
C LEU A 73 -13.34 -8.14 5.26
N PHE A 74 -14.05 -7.81 6.33
CA PHE A 74 -13.46 -7.19 7.53
C PHE A 74 -12.33 -8.04 8.13
N ASP A 75 -12.55 -9.34 8.29
CA ASP A 75 -11.54 -10.28 8.79
C ASP A 75 -10.39 -10.49 7.78
N TYR A 76 -10.74 -10.68 6.50
CA TYR A 76 -9.78 -10.94 5.44
C TYR A 76 -8.83 -9.76 5.18
N LEU A 77 -9.31 -8.51 5.29
CA LEU A 77 -8.46 -7.33 5.13
C LEU A 77 -7.44 -7.19 6.26
N GLN A 78 -7.76 -7.66 7.47
CA GLN A 78 -6.82 -7.68 8.60
C GLN A 78 -5.80 -8.82 8.47
N ASN A 79 -6.23 -9.97 7.94
CA ASN A 79 -5.41 -11.17 7.84
C ASN A 79 -5.63 -11.87 6.48
N PRO A 80 -5.07 -11.35 5.38
CA PRO A 80 -5.31 -11.92 4.06
C PRO A 80 -4.69 -13.31 3.94
N THR A 81 -5.47 -14.24 3.39
CA THR A 81 -5.07 -15.63 3.18
C THR A 81 -5.12 -15.99 1.69
N GLN A 82 -4.36 -17.00 1.29
CA GLN A 82 -4.40 -17.45 -0.09
C GLN A 82 -5.72 -18.17 -0.40
N VAL A 83 -6.52 -17.55 -1.26
CA VAL A 83 -7.83 -18.03 -1.69
C VAL A 83 -7.78 -18.89 -2.96
N ARG A 84 -6.92 -18.52 -3.91
CA ARG A 84 -6.74 -19.21 -5.19
C ARG A 84 -5.28 -19.65 -5.31
N ARG A 85 -5.07 -20.90 -5.73
CA ARG A 85 -3.73 -21.51 -5.84
C ARG A 85 -3.24 -21.67 -7.28
N HIS A 86 -4.11 -21.48 -8.27
CA HIS A 86 -3.79 -21.56 -9.70
C HIS A 86 -3.32 -20.25 -10.36
N ILE A 87 -3.32 -19.12 -9.64
CA ILE A 87 -3.02 -17.80 -10.23
C ILE A 87 -1.52 -17.44 -10.22
N GLY A 88 -0.65 -18.44 -10.26
CA GLY A 88 0.80 -18.27 -10.18
C GLY A 88 1.24 -17.76 -8.81
N ALA A 89 2.13 -16.77 -8.80
CA ALA A 89 2.64 -16.14 -7.59
C ALA A 89 1.75 -14.98 -7.10
N SER A 90 0.65 -14.66 -7.79
CA SER A 90 -0.23 -13.56 -7.36
C SER A 90 -0.96 -13.90 -6.06
N ARG A 91 -0.96 -12.95 -5.11
CA ARG A 91 -1.63 -13.08 -3.81
C ARG A 91 -1.98 -11.69 -3.26
N MET A 92 -3.01 -11.63 -2.41
CA MET A 92 -3.32 -10.41 -1.66
C MET A 92 -2.26 -10.24 -0.57
N PRO A 93 -1.50 -9.13 -0.55
CA PRO A 93 -0.52 -8.92 0.50
C PRO A 93 -1.19 -8.32 1.74
N ASP A 94 -0.48 -8.42 2.85
CA ASP A 94 -0.89 -7.89 4.14
C ASP A 94 -0.42 -6.42 4.28
N PHE A 95 -1.39 -5.51 4.33
CA PHE A 95 -1.14 -4.07 4.51
C PHE A 95 -1.07 -3.66 5.98
N PHE A 96 -1.19 -4.60 6.93
CA PHE A 96 -1.23 -4.36 8.36
C PHE A 96 -2.36 -3.40 8.75
N PHE A 97 -3.55 -3.61 8.20
CA PHE A 97 -4.69 -2.76 8.51
C PHE A 97 -5.12 -2.92 9.96
N SER A 98 -5.33 -1.80 10.64
CA SER A 98 -5.99 -1.79 11.95
C SER A 98 -7.47 -2.20 11.79
N PRO A 99 -8.14 -2.63 12.89
CA PRO A 99 -9.57 -2.90 12.84
C PRO A 99 -10.39 -1.72 12.29
N LYS A 100 -10.06 -0.47 12.63
CA LYS A 100 -10.75 0.71 12.12
C LYS A 100 -10.57 0.88 10.61
N GLU A 101 -9.37 0.64 10.09
CA GLU A 101 -9.07 0.73 8.66
C GLU A 101 -9.79 -0.36 7.85
N ALA A 102 -9.75 -1.60 8.35
CA ALA A 102 -10.44 -2.72 7.74
C ALA A 102 -11.96 -2.53 7.75
N LEU A 103 -12.52 -1.96 8.83
CA LEU A 103 -13.93 -1.59 8.91
C LEU A 103 -14.29 -0.54 7.85
N ALA A 104 -13.51 0.55 7.77
CA ALA A 104 -13.74 1.62 6.80
C ALA A 104 -13.75 1.08 5.36
N LEU A 105 -12.72 0.29 5.00
CA LEU A 105 -12.63 -0.36 3.69
C LEU A 105 -13.78 -1.31 3.42
N THR A 106 -14.22 -2.08 4.42
CA THR A 106 -15.35 -3.00 4.29
C THR A 106 -16.64 -2.24 3.98
N LEU A 107 -16.93 -1.17 4.71
CA LEU A 107 -18.11 -0.32 4.50
C LEU A 107 -18.11 0.33 3.11
N PHE A 108 -16.93 0.76 2.64
CA PHE A 108 -16.77 1.27 1.28
C PHE A 108 -17.00 0.19 0.21
N LEU A 109 -16.36 -0.98 0.36
CA LEU A 109 -16.48 -2.09 -0.60
C LEU A 109 -17.91 -2.66 -0.65
N GLU A 110 -18.65 -2.63 0.45
CA GLU A 110 -20.06 -3.02 0.51
C GLU A 110 -20.97 -2.14 -0.37
N GLN A 111 -20.61 -0.88 -0.58
CA GLN A 111 -21.34 0.03 -1.46
C GLN A 111 -21.04 -0.19 -2.94
N GLN A 112 -19.97 -0.93 -3.29
CA GLN A 112 -19.56 -1.17 -4.67
C GLN A 112 -20.43 -2.25 -5.31
N LYS A 113 -21.36 -1.85 -6.18
CA LYS A 113 -22.35 -2.74 -6.84
C LYS A 113 -22.40 -2.58 -8.35
N GLN A 114 -21.41 -1.91 -8.93
CA GLN A 114 -21.34 -1.63 -10.36
C GLN A 114 -20.79 -2.83 -11.13
N VAL A 115 -21.64 -3.40 -12.00
CA VAL A 115 -21.27 -4.45 -12.95
C VAL A 115 -21.07 -3.80 -14.32
N GLU A 116 -19.93 -4.04 -14.94
CA GLU A 116 -19.61 -3.49 -16.26
C GLU A 116 -20.45 -4.19 -17.35
N GLY A 117 -20.92 -3.40 -18.32
CA GLY A 117 -21.69 -3.90 -19.47
C GLY A 117 -23.21 -3.96 -19.24
N LYS A 118 -23.94 -4.23 -20.33
CA LYS A 118 -25.38 -4.46 -20.31
C LYS A 118 -25.61 -5.97 -20.42
N TRP A 119 -26.30 -6.55 -19.44
CA TRP A 119 -26.54 -7.98 -19.35
C TRP A 119 -28.03 -8.29 -19.33
N PRO A 120 -28.45 -9.46 -19.89
CA PRO A 120 -29.82 -9.92 -19.78
C PRO A 120 -30.31 -10.01 -18.33
N GLU A 121 -31.63 -9.97 -18.14
CA GLU A 121 -32.20 -10.30 -16.83
C GLU A 121 -31.92 -11.75 -16.47
N TYR A 122 -31.55 -11.98 -15.21
CA TYR A 122 -31.40 -13.33 -14.67
C TYR A 122 -32.74 -14.10 -14.72
N PRO A 123 -32.69 -15.44 -14.87
CA PRO A 123 -33.86 -16.30 -14.82
C PRO A 123 -34.75 -15.98 -13.61
N ALA A 124 -36.07 -15.93 -13.82
CA ALA A 124 -37.01 -15.44 -12.81
C ALA A 124 -36.88 -16.19 -11.46
N ALA A 125 -36.68 -17.50 -11.52
CA ALA A 125 -36.48 -18.37 -10.35
C ALA A 125 -35.19 -18.06 -9.55
N LEU A 126 -34.21 -17.37 -10.16
CA LEU A 126 -32.90 -17.07 -9.59
C LEU A 126 -32.67 -15.58 -9.32
N ARG A 127 -33.71 -14.74 -9.46
CA ARG A 127 -33.62 -13.29 -9.18
C ARG A 127 -33.46 -12.97 -7.69
N SER A 128 -34.00 -13.84 -6.83
CA SER A 128 -33.92 -13.72 -5.38
C SER A 128 -33.47 -15.04 -4.77
N TYR A 129 -32.58 -14.95 -3.78
CA TYR A 129 -32.20 -16.11 -3.00
C TYR A 129 -33.30 -16.46 -1.99
N GLN A 130 -33.63 -17.74 -1.90
CA GLN A 130 -34.65 -18.26 -0.98
C GLN A 130 -33.95 -19.06 0.14
N PRO A 131 -33.70 -18.45 1.31
CA PRO A 131 -33.03 -19.13 2.41
C PRO A 131 -33.95 -20.21 3.00
N ARG A 132 -33.47 -21.45 3.04
CA ARG A 132 -34.11 -22.56 3.75
C ARG A 132 -33.06 -23.59 4.15
N GLN A 133 -33.26 -24.21 5.31
CA GLN A 133 -32.47 -25.35 5.74
C GLN A 133 -32.74 -26.56 4.85
N LEU A 134 -31.68 -27.12 4.28
CA LEU A 134 -31.74 -28.38 3.55
C LEU A 134 -31.89 -29.54 4.54
N ASP A 135 -32.69 -30.54 4.17
CA ASP A 135 -32.69 -31.81 4.87
C ASP A 135 -31.47 -32.67 4.47
N LYS A 136 -31.32 -33.84 5.13
CA LYS A 136 -30.21 -34.75 4.85
C LYS A 136 -30.22 -35.28 3.40
N PRO A 137 -31.37 -35.72 2.85
CA PRO A 137 -31.48 -36.09 1.44
C PRO A 137 -31.04 -34.99 0.46
N GLU A 138 -31.56 -33.76 0.60
CA GLU A 138 -31.20 -32.63 -0.26
C GLU A 138 -29.70 -32.31 -0.18
N SER A 139 -29.13 -32.36 1.03
CA SER A 139 -27.69 -32.16 1.22
C SER A 139 -26.86 -33.25 0.54
N ALA A 140 -27.30 -34.51 0.60
CA ALA A 140 -26.64 -35.62 -0.09
C ALA A 140 -26.78 -35.52 -1.62
N GLU A 141 -27.94 -35.08 -2.11
CA GLU A 141 -28.16 -34.79 -3.54
C GLU A 141 -27.22 -33.68 -4.02
N ALA A 142 -27.11 -32.58 -3.28
CA ALA A 142 -26.20 -31.48 -3.62
C ALA A 142 -24.73 -31.94 -3.70
N LYS A 143 -24.28 -32.77 -2.74
CA LYS A 143 -22.94 -33.36 -2.75
C LYS A 143 -22.70 -34.24 -3.98
N LYS A 144 -23.65 -35.14 -4.28
CA LYS A 144 -23.58 -36.01 -5.45
C LYS A 144 -23.54 -35.21 -6.74
N LEU A 145 -24.37 -34.17 -6.85
CA LEU A 145 -24.41 -33.27 -8.00
C LEU A 145 -23.06 -32.57 -8.21
N LEU A 146 -22.47 -32.02 -7.15
CA LEU A 146 -21.17 -31.33 -7.21
C LEU A 146 -20.00 -32.27 -7.51
N ALA A 147 -19.96 -33.46 -6.91
CA ALA A 147 -18.83 -34.38 -7.04
C ALA A 147 -18.88 -35.22 -8.32
N ASN A 148 -20.06 -35.74 -8.68
CA ASN A 148 -20.18 -36.81 -9.68
C ASN A 148 -20.78 -36.32 -10.99
N GLU A 149 -21.88 -35.55 -10.92
CA GLU A 149 -22.64 -35.16 -12.12
C GLU A 149 -22.03 -33.95 -12.81
N LEU A 150 -21.76 -32.88 -12.06
CA LEU A 150 -21.11 -31.66 -12.55
C LEU A 150 -19.58 -31.70 -12.44
N ARG A 151 -19.05 -32.65 -11.66
CA ARG A 151 -17.62 -32.86 -11.43
C ARG A 151 -16.86 -31.59 -11.00
N CYS A 152 -17.52 -30.71 -10.24
CA CYS A 152 -16.93 -29.49 -9.70
C CYS A 152 -15.67 -29.78 -8.87
N THR A 153 -15.61 -30.95 -8.23
CA THR A 153 -14.45 -31.40 -7.44
C THR A 153 -13.21 -31.73 -8.26
N SER A 154 -13.31 -31.78 -9.61
CA SER A 154 -12.12 -31.89 -10.48
C SER A 154 -11.27 -30.62 -10.47
N CYS A 155 -11.83 -29.50 -10.02
CA CYS A 155 -11.12 -28.23 -9.87
C CYS A 155 -11.18 -27.67 -8.46
N HIS A 156 -12.28 -27.92 -7.74
CA HIS A 156 -12.56 -27.33 -6.44
C HIS A 156 -12.38 -28.34 -5.31
N ARG A 157 -11.81 -27.90 -4.19
CA ARG A 157 -11.90 -28.66 -2.95
C ARG A 157 -13.26 -28.45 -2.29
N LEU A 158 -13.82 -29.48 -1.70
CA LEU A 158 -15.05 -29.44 -0.91
C LEU A 158 -14.96 -30.45 0.23
N GLU A 159 -14.99 -29.96 1.47
CA GLU A 159 -14.96 -30.74 2.71
C GLU A 159 -13.77 -31.71 2.81
N GLY A 160 -12.63 -31.29 2.24
CA GLY A 160 -11.39 -32.06 2.22
C GLY A 160 -11.22 -32.97 1.01
N GLU A 161 -12.23 -33.10 0.16
CA GLU A 161 -12.18 -33.89 -1.08
C GLU A 161 -12.02 -33.01 -2.32
N GLY A 162 -11.54 -33.60 -3.42
CA GLY A 162 -11.35 -32.92 -4.71
C GLY A 162 -9.97 -32.27 -4.87
N GLU A 163 -9.82 -31.57 -5.99
CA GLU A 163 -8.56 -30.96 -6.42
C GLU A 163 -8.40 -29.52 -5.94
N ASP A 164 -7.14 -29.09 -5.88
CA ASP A 164 -6.76 -27.76 -5.43
C ASP A 164 -6.41 -26.81 -6.59
N ALA A 165 -7.02 -27.07 -7.74
CA ALA A 165 -6.84 -26.28 -8.95
C ALA A 165 -7.66 -24.98 -8.96
N SER A 166 -8.55 -24.76 -7.98
CA SER A 166 -9.42 -23.58 -7.86
C SER A 166 -9.65 -23.18 -6.39
N THR A 167 -10.75 -22.49 -6.09
CA THR A 167 -11.10 -22.08 -4.72
C THR A 167 -11.71 -23.23 -3.94
N ASP A 168 -11.41 -23.33 -2.65
CA ASP A 168 -12.12 -24.22 -1.73
C ASP A 168 -13.58 -23.76 -1.53
N LEU A 169 -14.53 -24.64 -1.86
CA LEU A 169 -15.96 -24.39 -1.78
C LEU A 169 -16.52 -24.51 -0.35
N THR A 170 -15.81 -25.14 0.58
CA THR A 170 -16.22 -25.19 2.00
C THR A 170 -16.30 -23.82 2.61
N ALA A 171 -15.49 -22.89 2.12
CA ALA A 171 -15.45 -21.52 2.62
C ALA A 171 -16.58 -20.63 2.08
N VAL A 172 -17.39 -21.10 1.12
CA VAL A 172 -18.41 -20.27 0.45
C VAL A 172 -19.41 -19.69 1.45
N GLY A 173 -19.87 -20.51 2.41
CA GLY A 173 -20.96 -20.14 3.32
C GLY A 173 -20.67 -18.96 4.25
N TYR A 174 -19.40 -18.66 4.53
CA TYR A 174 -19.02 -17.44 5.27
C TYR A 174 -18.41 -16.34 4.39
N ARG A 175 -17.93 -16.65 3.19
CA ARG A 175 -17.22 -15.68 2.33
C ARG A 175 -18.11 -14.90 1.38
N LEU A 176 -19.11 -15.56 0.80
CA LEU A 176 -19.84 -15.06 -0.36
C LEU A 176 -21.30 -14.80 -0.01
N ARG A 177 -21.93 -13.86 -0.73
CA ARG A 177 -23.36 -13.63 -0.64
C ARG A 177 -24.11 -14.68 -1.46
N PRO A 178 -25.18 -15.31 -0.92
CA PRO A 178 -25.93 -16.35 -1.63
C PRO A 178 -26.54 -15.87 -2.96
N GLU A 179 -27.03 -14.62 -3.02
CA GLU A 179 -27.60 -14.02 -4.24
C GLU A 179 -26.54 -13.89 -5.33
N TRP A 180 -25.31 -13.53 -4.96
CA TRP A 180 -24.20 -13.47 -5.92
C TRP A 180 -23.80 -14.84 -6.40
N LEU A 181 -23.79 -15.86 -5.53
CA LEU A 181 -23.49 -17.23 -5.93
C LEU A 181 -24.45 -17.74 -7.00
N GLN A 182 -25.76 -17.49 -6.85
CA GLN A 182 -26.75 -17.82 -7.88
C GLN A 182 -26.45 -17.13 -9.21
N ARG A 183 -26.20 -15.82 -9.19
CA ARG A 183 -25.88 -15.04 -10.38
C ARG A 183 -24.57 -15.48 -11.03
N TYR A 184 -23.57 -15.81 -10.22
CA TYR A 184 -22.28 -16.31 -10.69
C TYR A 184 -22.42 -17.66 -11.37
N LEU A 185 -23.25 -18.58 -10.86
CA LEU A 185 -23.50 -19.87 -11.52
C LEU A 185 -24.29 -19.74 -12.84
N VAL A 186 -25.06 -18.66 -13.03
CA VAL A 186 -25.69 -18.33 -14.32
C VAL A 186 -24.65 -17.83 -15.32
N ALA A 187 -23.78 -16.90 -14.91
CA ALA A 187 -22.84 -16.25 -15.83
C ALA A 187 -21.55 -15.77 -15.13
N PRO A 188 -20.56 -16.66 -14.90
CA PRO A 188 -19.28 -16.31 -14.25
C PRO A 188 -18.52 -15.17 -14.93
N HIS A 189 -18.59 -15.12 -16.27
CA HIS A 189 -17.87 -14.16 -17.11
C HIS A 189 -18.30 -12.70 -16.91
N ILE A 190 -19.48 -12.46 -16.32
CA ILE A 190 -19.95 -11.12 -15.95
C ILE A 190 -19.08 -10.52 -14.84
N PHE A 191 -18.59 -11.35 -13.92
CA PHE A 191 -17.87 -10.91 -12.72
C PHE A 191 -16.35 -11.06 -12.85
N ASP A 192 -15.89 -12.12 -13.49
CA ASP A 192 -14.44 -12.41 -13.64
C ASP A 192 -13.91 -12.12 -15.06
N GLY A 193 -14.77 -11.63 -15.96
CA GLY A 193 -14.42 -11.32 -17.35
C GLY A 193 -14.38 -12.55 -18.26
N THR A 194 -14.09 -12.32 -19.55
CA THR A 194 -14.13 -13.37 -20.60
C THR A 194 -13.02 -14.42 -20.48
N LYS A 195 -11.97 -14.14 -19.70
CA LYS A 195 -10.86 -15.07 -19.43
C LYS A 195 -11.08 -15.92 -18.18
N THR A 196 -12.29 -15.94 -17.62
CA THR A 196 -12.58 -16.73 -16.42
C THR A 196 -12.29 -18.22 -16.65
N ALA A 197 -11.69 -18.86 -15.64
CA ALA A 197 -11.47 -20.31 -15.65
C ALA A 197 -12.73 -21.10 -15.27
N MET A 198 -13.73 -20.44 -14.68
CA MET A 198 -15.00 -21.08 -14.32
C MET A 198 -15.90 -21.20 -15.58
N PRO A 199 -16.25 -22.42 -16.02
CA PRO A 199 -17.10 -22.59 -17.19
C PRO A 199 -18.57 -22.27 -16.91
N ASN A 200 -19.29 -21.94 -17.98
CA ASN A 200 -20.74 -21.85 -17.96
C ASN A 200 -21.33 -23.28 -17.97
N PHE A 201 -21.83 -23.76 -16.81
CA PHE A 201 -22.43 -25.09 -16.71
C PHE A 201 -23.93 -25.13 -16.99
N PHE A 202 -24.63 -24.05 -16.64
CA PHE A 202 -26.10 -24.07 -16.52
C PHE A 202 -26.81 -23.22 -17.58
N TYR A 203 -26.21 -22.10 -17.98
CA TYR A 203 -26.80 -21.16 -18.92
C TYR A 203 -25.76 -20.70 -19.94
N GLN A 204 -26.23 -20.40 -21.13
CA GLN A 204 -25.50 -19.66 -22.15
C GLN A 204 -26.33 -18.46 -22.61
N LEU A 205 -25.68 -17.48 -23.23
CA LEU A 205 -26.41 -16.46 -23.97
C LEU A 205 -27.08 -17.12 -25.19
N ASP A 206 -28.32 -16.73 -25.46
CA ASP A 206 -29.01 -17.12 -26.68
C ASP A 206 -28.35 -16.48 -27.92
N ALA A 207 -28.77 -16.89 -29.12
CA ALA A 207 -28.20 -16.36 -30.36
C ALA A 207 -28.33 -14.82 -30.49
N SER A 208 -29.34 -14.23 -29.85
CA SER A 208 -29.55 -12.78 -29.84
C SER A 208 -28.72 -12.04 -28.79
N GLN A 209 -28.07 -12.76 -27.87
CA GLN A 209 -27.37 -12.22 -26.68
C GLN A 209 -28.28 -11.39 -25.76
N THR A 210 -29.59 -11.55 -25.85
CA THR A 210 -30.55 -10.79 -25.04
C THR A 210 -31.17 -11.62 -23.92
N LYS A 211 -30.95 -12.95 -23.90
CA LYS A 211 -31.50 -13.86 -22.89
C LYS A 211 -30.50 -14.92 -22.46
N PHE A 212 -30.62 -15.37 -21.22
CA PHE A 212 -29.98 -16.60 -20.76
C PHE A 212 -30.85 -17.81 -21.12
N ALA A 213 -30.31 -18.74 -21.91
CA ALA A 213 -30.93 -20.00 -22.27
C ALA A 213 -30.34 -21.14 -21.43
N PRO A 214 -31.17 -21.97 -20.77
CA PRO A 214 -30.68 -23.09 -19.97
C PRO A 214 -30.01 -24.15 -20.85
N MET A 215 -28.86 -24.63 -20.42
CA MET A 215 -28.12 -25.73 -21.04
C MET A 215 -28.52 -27.10 -20.48
N LEU A 216 -29.18 -27.11 -19.31
CA LEU A 216 -29.64 -28.29 -18.59
C LEU A 216 -31.13 -28.16 -18.26
N ALA A 217 -31.87 -29.27 -18.34
CA ALA A 217 -33.33 -29.27 -18.14
C ALA A 217 -33.78 -28.80 -16.74
N ARG A 218 -32.93 -28.97 -15.71
CA ARG A 218 -33.19 -28.57 -14.32
C ARG A 218 -32.21 -27.50 -13.82
N ALA A 219 -31.75 -26.62 -14.70
CA ALA A 219 -30.73 -25.61 -14.37
C ALA A 219 -31.09 -24.74 -13.15
N ASP A 220 -32.32 -24.21 -13.10
CA ASP A 220 -32.79 -23.38 -11.99
C ASP A 220 -32.76 -24.13 -10.64
N GLU A 221 -33.30 -25.36 -10.62
CA GLU A 221 -33.35 -26.22 -9.43
C GLU A 221 -31.95 -26.59 -8.94
N MET A 222 -31.06 -26.97 -9.86
CA MET A 222 -29.67 -27.32 -9.55
C MET A 222 -28.91 -26.14 -8.96
N ILE A 223 -29.01 -24.95 -9.56
CA ILE A 223 -28.37 -23.74 -9.02
C ILE A 223 -28.93 -23.42 -7.64
N ALA A 224 -30.26 -23.50 -7.44
CA ALA A 224 -30.88 -23.23 -6.16
C ALA A 224 -30.42 -24.21 -5.07
N LEU A 225 -30.33 -25.51 -5.38
CA LEU A 225 -29.87 -26.55 -4.47
C LEU A 225 -28.39 -26.35 -4.09
N ILE A 226 -27.52 -26.16 -5.09
CA ILE A 226 -26.08 -25.90 -4.88
C ILE A 226 -25.88 -24.65 -4.03
N SER A 227 -26.59 -23.57 -4.36
CA SER A 227 -26.46 -22.29 -3.67
C SER A 227 -26.90 -22.40 -2.21
N ARG A 228 -27.99 -23.11 -1.92
CA ARG A 228 -28.44 -23.38 -0.55
C ARG A 228 -27.43 -24.24 0.22
N TYR A 229 -26.93 -25.30 -0.41
CA TYR A 229 -25.96 -26.21 0.20
C TYR A 229 -24.67 -25.47 0.57
N LEU A 230 -24.03 -24.81 -0.40
CA LEU A 230 -22.76 -24.09 -0.18
C LEU A 230 -22.93 -22.92 0.80
N SER A 231 -24.07 -22.23 0.78
CA SER A 231 -24.36 -21.14 1.73
C SER A 231 -24.62 -21.64 3.16
N ALA A 232 -24.96 -22.92 3.35
CA ALA A 232 -25.16 -23.51 4.67
C ALA A 232 -23.85 -23.99 5.32
N LEU A 233 -22.76 -24.09 4.55
CA LEU A 233 -21.46 -24.56 5.03
C LEU A 233 -20.84 -23.58 6.05
N ASP A 234 -20.20 -24.17 7.06
CA ASP A 234 -19.45 -23.48 8.11
C ASP A 234 -20.18 -22.27 8.73
N ARG A 235 -21.43 -22.51 9.15
CA ARG A 235 -22.28 -21.53 9.83
C ARG A 235 -21.63 -20.97 11.10
N ASN A 236 -20.90 -21.80 11.85
CA ASN A 236 -20.23 -21.37 13.08
C ASN A 236 -19.19 -20.29 12.80
N LYS A 237 -18.35 -20.48 11.76
CA LYS A 237 -17.39 -19.44 11.36
C LYS A 237 -18.10 -18.18 10.88
N ARG A 238 -19.16 -18.29 10.08
CA ARG A 238 -19.96 -17.12 9.65
C ARG A 238 -20.48 -16.31 10.84
N GLU A 239 -21.08 -16.96 11.83
CA GLU A 239 -21.62 -16.30 13.03
C GLU A 239 -20.52 -15.65 13.87
N GLN A 240 -19.35 -16.30 13.99
CA GLN A 240 -18.19 -15.72 14.67
C GLN A 240 -17.72 -14.43 13.97
N LEU A 241 -17.55 -14.48 12.65
CA LEU A 241 -17.13 -13.32 11.86
C LEU A 241 -18.15 -12.19 11.96
N GLN A 242 -19.44 -12.51 11.88
CA GLN A 242 -20.52 -11.52 11.99
C GLN A 242 -20.49 -10.80 13.33
N LYS A 243 -20.34 -11.53 14.44
CA LYS A 243 -20.22 -10.94 15.79
C LYS A 243 -19.00 -10.01 15.89
N ALA A 244 -17.86 -10.41 15.32
CA ALA A 244 -16.66 -9.58 15.32
C ALA A 244 -16.85 -8.28 14.53
N PHE A 245 -17.52 -8.35 13.37
CA PHE A 245 -17.83 -7.20 12.53
C PHE A 245 -18.82 -6.23 13.20
N GLU A 246 -19.92 -6.74 13.75
CA GLU A 246 -20.91 -5.95 14.50
C GLU A 246 -20.28 -5.27 15.72
N LYS A 247 -19.42 -5.99 16.43
CA LYS A 247 -18.66 -5.40 17.54
C LYS A 247 -17.77 -4.25 17.06
N ALA A 248 -17.03 -4.42 15.96
CA ALA A 248 -16.19 -3.36 15.41
C ALA A 248 -17.00 -2.12 14.99
N GLN A 249 -18.19 -2.31 14.41
CA GLN A 249 -19.12 -1.23 14.09
C GLN A 249 -19.59 -0.50 15.36
N ALA A 250 -19.97 -1.25 16.40
CA ALA A 250 -20.41 -0.68 17.67
C ALA A 250 -19.30 0.07 18.42
N ASP A 251 -18.08 -0.46 18.38
CA ASP A 251 -16.91 0.14 19.05
C ASP A 251 -16.35 1.38 18.32
N SER A 252 -16.73 1.61 17.06
CA SER A 252 -16.19 2.71 16.24
C SER A 252 -17.24 3.30 15.30
N PRO A 253 -18.33 3.91 15.85
CA PRO A 253 -19.44 4.44 15.07
C PRO A 253 -19.06 5.63 14.17
N GLU A 254 -17.90 6.26 14.41
CA GLU A 254 -17.37 7.34 13.57
C GLU A 254 -16.86 6.85 12.20
N ILE A 255 -16.56 5.56 12.07
CA ILE A 255 -15.97 4.96 10.87
C ILE A 255 -17.04 4.77 9.79
N ASN A 256 -16.74 5.22 8.57
CA ASN A 256 -17.69 5.25 7.47
C ASN A 256 -17.03 4.96 6.10
N ALA A 257 -17.87 4.76 5.08
CA ALA A 257 -17.43 4.44 3.73
C ALA A 257 -16.59 5.54 3.06
N SER A 258 -16.79 6.82 3.39
CA SER A 258 -15.97 7.92 2.84
C SER A 258 -14.52 7.82 3.32
N LEU A 259 -14.30 7.46 4.58
CA LEU A 259 -12.97 7.13 5.06
C LEU A 259 -12.40 5.90 4.35
N GLY A 260 -13.23 4.88 4.11
CA GLY A 260 -12.84 3.69 3.36
C GLY A 260 -12.35 3.99 1.94
N GLU A 261 -13.03 4.88 1.22
CA GLU A 261 -12.60 5.35 -0.11
C GLU A 261 -11.23 6.04 -0.05
N LYS A 262 -11.01 6.92 0.93
CA LYS A 262 -9.70 7.59 1.12
C LYS A 262 -8.60 6.57 1.38
N ILE A 263 -8.84 5.56 2.21
CA ILE A 263 -7.86 4.49 2.49
C ILE A 263 -7.62 3.64 1.23
N PHE A 264 -8.66 3.33 0.47
CA PHE A 264 -8.57 2.58 -0.79
C PHE A 264 -7.64 3.27 -1.80
N LEU A 265 -7.76 4.60 -1.92
CA LEU A 265 -6.88 5.42 -2.75
C LEU A 265 -5.46 5.53 -2.17
N ALA A 266 -5.34 5.75 -0.86
CA ALA A 266 -4.06 5.86 -0.15
C ALA A 266 -3.17 4.61 -0.34
N GLN A 267 -3.79 3.44 -0.23
CA GLN A 267 -3.13 2.15 -0.40
C GLN A 267 -3.00 1.72 -1.86
N ASN A 268 -3.52 2.53 -2.80
CA ASN A 268 -3.46 2.27 -4.22
C ASN A 268 -4.03 0.87 -4.56
N CYS A 269 -5.22 0.54 -4.04
CA CYS A 269 -5.83 -0.78 -4.27
C CYS A 269 -6.03 -1.10 -5.77
N VAL A 270 -6.19 -0.05 -6.59
CA VAL A 270 -6.26 -0.14 -8.07
C VAL A 270 -4.95 -0.61 -8.72
N ALA A 271 -3.84 -0.62 -7.98
CA ALA A 271 -2.59 -1.25 -8.41
C ALA A 271 -2.75 -2.75 -8.70
N CYS A 272 -3.64 -3.42 -7.97
CA CYS A 272 -3.86 -4.85 -8.15
C CYS A 272 -5.28 -5.16 -8.62
N HIS A 273 -6.26 -4.34 -8.22
CA HIS A 273 -7.68 -4.59 -8.49
C HIS A 273 -8.22 -3.71 -9.61
N ARG A 274 -9.13 -4.25 -10.42
CA ARG A 274 -9.94 -3.43 -11.33
C ARG A 274 -10.99 -2.65 -10.54
N HIS A 275 -11.26 -1.42 -11.00
CA HIS A 275 -12.35 -0.58 -10.51
C HIS A 275 -12.85 0.35 -11.61
N THR A 276 -14.16 0.56 -11.75
CA THR A 276 -14.75 1.39 -12.82
C THR A 276 -14.56 2.88 -12.58
N ALA A 277 -14.64 3.32 -11.32
CA ALA A 277 -14.54 4.73 -10.94
C ALA A 277 -13.09 5.21 -10.71
N PHE A 278 -12.12 4.31 -10.56
CA PHE A 278 -10.77 4.67 -10.14
C PHE A 278 -9.74 4.04 -11.07
N ALA A 279 -8.77 4.83 -11.49
CA ALA A 279 -7.66 4.41 -12.32
C ALA A 279 -6.34 4.42 -11.54
N LEU A 280 -5.35 3.70 -12.06
CA LEU A 280 -3.98 3.75 -11.56
C LEU A 280 -3.49 5.22 -11.49
N PRO A 281 -2.94 5.67 -10.35
CA PRO A 281 -2.40 7.02 -10.25
C PRO A 281 -1.18 7.18 -11.16
N ALA A 282 -1.06 8.34 -11.80
CA ALA A 282 0.09 8.67 -12.64
C ALA A 282 1.39 8.74 -11.82
N ILE A 283 1.30 9.24 -10.58
CA ILE A 283 2.43 9.30 -9.65
C ILE A 283 2.48 8.01 -8.83
N LYS A 284 3.64 7.36 -8.85
CA LYS A 284 3.95 6.17 -8.08
C LYS A 284 4.03 6.50 -6.60
N ASN A 285 3.39 5.69 -5.75
CA ASN A 285 3.34 5.90 -4.29
C ASN A 285 4.39 5.07 -3.51
N ALA A 286 5.45 4.65 -4.19
CA ALA A 286 6.59 3.91 -3.63
C ALA A 286 7.92 4.37 -4.28
N PRO A 287 9.09 4.04 -3.69
CA PRO A 287 10.39 4.45 -4.23
C PRO A 287 10.66 3.94 -5.65
N ASP A 288 11.40 4.72 -6.44
CA ASP A 288 12.04 4.22 -7.65
C ASP A 288 13.15 3.21 -7.33
N LEU A 289 13.18 2.09 -8.03
CA LEU A 289 14.07 0.96 -7.78
C LEU A 289 15.22 0.83 -8.80
N SER A 290 15.36 1.77 -9.74
CA SER A 290 16.38 1.71 -10.79
C SER A 290 17.83 1.90 -10.29
N ASN A 291 18.01 2.22 -9.01
CA ASN A 291 19.31 2.30 -8.33
C ASN A 291 19.30 1.56 -6.98
N GLU A 292 18.45 0.55 -6.81
CA GLU A 292 18.29 -0.10 -5.51
C GLU A 292 19.59 -0.74 -5.02
N GLY A 293 20.37 -1.37 -5.90
CA GLY A 293 21.68 -1.95 -5.57
C GLY A 293 22.76 -0.93 -5.20
N GLY A 294 22.63 0.32 -5.65
CA GLY A 294 23.50 1.42 -5.23
C GLY A 294 23.06 2.04 -3.90
N ARG A 295 21.83 1.78 -3.46
CA ARG A 295 21.19 2.41 -2.31
C ARG A 295 21.26 1.55 -1.06
N VAL A 296 20.88 0.28 -1.17
CA VAL A 296 20.74 -0.64 -0.04
C VAL A 296 21.71 -1.81 -0.13
N LYS A 297 21.90 -2.51 0.99
CA LYS A 297 22.61 -3.79 1.05
C LYS A 297 21.69 -4.93 0.65
N THR A 298 22.20 -5.89 -0.13
CA THR A 298 21.42 -7.02 -0.66
C THR A 298 20.86 -7.89 0.46
N GLU A 299 21.64 -8.16 1.52
CA GLU A 299 21.21 -8.98 2.65
C GLU A 299 20.06 -8.31 3.42
N TRP A 300 20.14 -6.99 3.57
CA TRP A 300 19.07 -6.21 4.18
C TRP A 300 17.81 -6.23 3.30
N LEU A 301 17.96 -6.08 1.99
CA LEU A 301 16.85 -6.07 1.05
C LEU A 301 16.09 -7.39 1.08
N SER A 302 16.81 -8.52 1.08
CA SER A 302 16.21 -9.85 1.18
C SER A 302 15.40 -10.03 2.46
N ALA A 303 16.00 -9.66 3.61
CA ALA A 303 15.30 -9.72 4.89
C ALA A 303 14.07 -8.78 4.94
N TYR A 304 14.19 -7.58 4.35
CA TYR A 304 13.10 -6.61 4.30
C TYR A 304 11.94 -7.06 3.41
N LEU A 305 12.21 -7.68 2.25
CA LEU A 305 11.17 -8.18 1.34
C LEU A 305 10.39 -9.35 1.95
N GLN A 306 11.04 -10.20 2.74
CA GLN A 306 10.40 -11.32 3.44
C GLN A 306 9.55 -10.87 4.63
N LYS A 307 9.98 -9.81 5.32
CA LYS A 307 9.27 -9.26 6.49
C LYS A 307 9.38 -7.73 6.49
N PRO A 308 8.59 -7.04 5.66
CA PRO A 308 8.66 -5.59 5.57
C PRO A 308 8.24 -4.98 6.90
N GLN A 309 8.91 -3.90 7.26
CA GLN A 309 8.62 -3.10 8.44
C GLN A 309 8.48 -1.64 8.04
N PRO A 310 7.67 -0.83 8.74
CA PRO A 310 7.50 0.58 8.41
C PRO A 310 8.83 1.33 8.43
N LEU A 311 9.31 1.76 7.26
CA LEU A 311 10.45 2.70 7.16
C LEU A 311 9.99 4.14 7.37
N ARG A 312 8.80 4.46 6.86
CA ARG A 312 8.11 5.73 7.08
C ARG A 312 6.71 5.39 7.57
N PRO A 313 6.40 5.62 8.87
CA PRO A 313 5.14 5.22 9.48
C PRO A 313 3.87 5.75 8.82
N PHE A 314 3.96 6.80 8.00
CA PHE A 314 2.78 7.46 7.41
C PHE A 314 2.94 7.77 5.91
N GLY A 315 3.54 6.85 5.15
CA GLY A 315 3.61 6.94 3.69
C GLY A 315 5.01 7.09 3.11
N PHE A 316 5.20 6.66 1.86
CA PHE A 316 6.41 6.97 1.10
C PHE A 316 6.56 8.49 0.94
N TYR A 317 5.48 9.16 0.51
CA TYR A 317 5.30 10.59 0.66
C TYR A 317 4.67 10.85 2.03
N PRO A 318 5.21 11.78 2.84
CA PRO A 318 4.64 12.14 4.13
C PRO A 318 3.13 12.42 4.03
N GLY A 319 2.31 11.62 4.71
CA GLY A 319 0.86 11.80 4.72
C GLY A 319 0.07 11.07 3.65
N SER A 320 0.72 10.42 2.68
CA SER A 320 0.01 9.60 1.70
C SER A 320 -0.57 8.32 2.31
N GLY A 321 -0.05 7.90 3.47
CA GLY A 321 -0.42 6.65 4.12
C GLY A 321 0.07 5.39 3.39
N SER A 322 0.75 5.50 2.25
CA SER A 322 1.16 4.34 1.45
C SER A 322 2.09 3.39 2.21
N ARG A 323 1.91 2.09 2.01
CA ARG A 323 2.66 1.04 2.70
C ARG A 323 3.41 0.18 1.70
N MET A 324 4.56 -0.36 2.11
CA MET A 324 5.09 -1.57 1.50
C MET A 324 4.36 -2.74 2.17
N PRO A 325 3.46 -3.44 1.47
CA PRO A 325 2.70 -4.52 2.08
C PRO A 325 3.54 -5.80 2.12
N ASP A 326 3.17 -6.71 3.01
CA ASP A 326 3.83 -8.00 3.17
C ASP A 326 3.18 -9.04 2.26
N PHE A 327 3.90 -9.36 1.18
CA PHE A 327 3.50 -10.41 0.22
C PHE A 327 3.73 -11.82 0.76
N LYS A 328 4.23 -11.99 1.99
CA LYS A 328 4.60 -13.28 2.59
C LYS A 328 5.57 -14.04 1.69
N LEU A 329 6.59 -13.33 1.21
CA LEU A 329 7.60 -13.91 0.33
C LEU A 329 8.38 -14.98 1.08
N THR A 330 8.57 -16.13 0.41
CA THR A 330 9.48 -17.16 0.90
C THR A 330 10.93 -16.64 0.87
N GLU A 331 11.82 -17.32 1.61
CA GLU A 331 13.26 -17.02 1.58
C GLU A 331 13.81 -17.00 0.15
N THR A 332 13.40 -17.96 -0.66
CA THR A 332 13.79 -18.09 -2.07
C THR A 332 13.25 -16.94 -2.93
N GLU A 333 11.94 -16.61 -2.82
CA GLU A 333 11.37 -15.48 -3.57
C GLU A 333 12.06 -14.15 -3.20
N GLY A 334 12.33 -13.94 -1.90
CA GLY A 334 13.05 -12.78 -1.40
C GLY A 334 14.48 -12.69 -1.93
N ALA A 335 15.20 -13.82 -1.97
CA ALA A 335 16.56 -13.88 -2.51
C ALA A 335 16.60 -13.59 -4.01
N VAL A 336 15.69 -14.18 -4.81
CA VAL A 336 15.60 -13.96 -6.26
C VAL A 336 15.34 -12.48 -6.58
N LEU A 337 14.36 -11.86 -5.90
CA LEU A 337 14.06 -10.44 -6.11
C LEU A 337 15.20 -9.54 -5.66
N SER A 338 15.87 -9.87 -4.55
CA SER A 338 16.98 -9.07 -4.03
C SER A 338 18.20 -9.12 -4.92
N ASP A 339 18.54 -10.29 -5.48
CA ASP A 339 19.62 -10.41 -6.47
C ASP A 339 19.34 -9.55 -7.69
N TYR A 340 18.13 -9.66 -8.27
CA TYR A 340 17.70 -8.84 -9.40
C TYR A 340 17.81 -7.34 -9.11
N LEU A 341 17.26 -6.88 -7.99
CA LEU A 341 17.28 -5.47 -7.60
C LEU A 341 18.69 -4.97 -7.26
N SER A 342 19.55 -5.84 -6.72
CA SER A 342 20.94 -5.49 -6.40
C SER A 342 21.77 -5.20 -7.65
N LYS A 343 21.37 -5.74 -8.82
CA LYS A 343 22.01 -5.46 -10.11
C LYS A 343 21.58 -4.10 -10.69
N GLN A 344 20.48 -3.52 -10.20
CA GLN A 344 20.04 -2.17 -10.57
C GLN A 344 20.93 -1.13 -9.88
N LYS A 345 22.07 -0.81 -10.50
CA LYS A 345 23.07 0.14 -10.00
C LYS A 345 23.31 1.25 -11.01
N ARG A 346 22.94 2.48 -10.65
CA ARG A 346 23.45 3.67 -11.32
C ARG A 346 24.80 4.02 -10.72
N ARG A 347 25.75 4.45 -11.56
CA ARG A 347 27.04 4.96 -11.07
C ARG A 347 26.78 6.19 -10.20
N VAL A 348 27.01 6.08 -8.90
CA VAL A 348 27.09 7.23 -8.00
C VAL A 348 28.51 7.77 -8.12
N ALA A 349 28.66 9.07 -8.39
CA ALA A 349 29.97 9.70 -8.57
C ALA A 349 30.78 9.85 -7.27
N SER A 350 30.20 9.51 -6.11
CA SER A 350 30.83 9.64 -4.80
C SER A 350 31.68 8.41 -4.48
N THR A 351 32.90 8.64 -3.98
CA THR A 351 33.85 7.62 -3.51
C THR A 351 34.05 7.73 -1.99
N PHE A 352 32.98 7.99 -1.25
CA PHE A 352 33.03 8.25 0.18
C PHE A 352 33.55 7.02 0.94
N GLN A 353 34.69 7.18 1.59
CA GLN A 353 35.30 6.13 2.42
C GLN A 353 35.01 6.42 3.89
N PRO A 354 34.17 5.60 4.56
CA PRO A 354 33.90 5.77 5.98
C PRO A 354 35.18 5.64 6.81
N ARG A 355 35.33 6.54 7.79
CA ARG A 355 36.43 6.55 8.75
C ARG A 355 35.92 6.50 10.17
N LYS A 356 36.66 5.84 11.05
CA LYS A 356 36.35 5.80 12.49
C LYS A 356 36.44 7.21 13.09
N LEU A 357 35.43 7.61 13.85
CA LEU A 357 35.43 8.88 14.56
C LEU A 357 36.03 8.74 15.96
N SER A 358 36.68 9.80 16.45
CA SER A 358 37.07 9.90 17.87
C SER A 358 35.84 10.15 18.75
N ALA A 359 35.95 9.90 20.05
CA ALA A 359 34.87 10.18 21.00
C ALA A 359 34.42 11.66 20.95
N PHE A 360 35.38 12.60 20.84
CA PHE A 360 35.08 14.02 20.68
C PHE A 360 34.29 14.31 19.39
N ALA A 361 34.70 13.72 18.26
CA ALA A 361 34.00 13.90 16.99
C ALA A 361 32.57 13.32 17.04
N MET A 362 32.39 12.15 17.68
CA MET A 362 31.07 11.56 17.91
C MET A 362 30.17 12.48 18.73
N ALA A 363 30.67 13.01 19.86
CA ALA A 363 29.93 13.96 20.70
C ALA A 363 29.58 15.24 19.94
N LYS A 364 30.53 15.80 19.19
CA LYS A 364 30.30 16.99 18.35
C LYS A 364 29.20 16.76 17.32
N ALA A 365 29.22 15.62 16.62
CA ALA A 365 28.19 15.26 15.64
C ALA A 365 26.80 15.17 16.29
N GLN A 366 26.72 14.55 17.47
CA GLN A 366 25.48 14.44 18.24
C GLN A 366 24.94 15.82 18.66
N THR A 367 25.79 16.70 19.19
CA THR A 367 25.41 18.08 19.54
C THR A 367 24.89 18.85 18.31
N LEU A 368 25.58 18.75 17.17
CA LEU A 368 25.15 19.41 15.94
C LEU A 368 23.76 18.94 15.50
N LEU A 369 23.49 17.62 15.55
CA LEU A 369 22.16 17.07 15.20
C LEU A 369 21.05 17.49 16.16
N LYS A 370 21.37 17.66 17.45
CA LYS A 370 20.38 18.01 18.48
C LYS A 370 20.09 19.50 18.60
N GLU A 371 21.07 20.34 18.30
CA GLU A 371 20.98 21.76 18.64
C GLU A 371 21.04 22.71 17.45
N LYS A 372 21.58 22.25 16.31
CA LYS A 372 21.92 23.13 15.18
C LYS A 372 21.31 22.69 13.85
N LEU A 373 21.18 21.39 13.60
CA LEU A 373 20.70 20.85 12.33
C LEU A 373 19.24 20.40 12.42
N SER A 374 18.48 20.62 11.35
CA SER A 374 17.04 20.29 11.29
C SER A 374 16.73 18.80 11.12
N CYS A 375 17.74 17.92 11.05
CA CYS A 375 17.57 16.51 10.72
C CYS A 375 16.55 15.81 11.63
N LEU A 376 16.61 16.08 12.94
CA LEU A 376 15.75 15.45 13.94
C LEU A 376 14.32 16.01 13.96
N GLY A 377 14.01 17.07 13.20
CA GLY A 377 12.63 17.49 12.98
C GLY A 377 11.82 16.46 12.19
N CYS A 378 12.48 15.73 11.28
CA CYS A 378 11.86 14.71 10.45
C CYS A 378 12.27 13.29 10.85
N HIS A 379 13.53 13.10 11.23
CA HIS A 379 14.11 11.78 11.46
C HIS A 379 14.24 11.44 12.94
N GLN A 380 14.05 10.16 13.25
CA GLN A 380 14.32 9.62 14.58
C GLN A 380 15.80 9.21 14.72
N LEU A 381 16.39 9.50 15.88
CA LEU A 381 17.69 8.99 16.31
C LEU A 381 17.61 8.57 17.79
N GLY A 382 17.67 7.28 18.04
CA GLY A 382 17.34 6.71 19.35
C GLY A 382 15.88 7.04 19.71
N ASN A 383 15.69 7.69 20.86
CA ASN A 383 14.38 8.15 21.33
C ASN A 383 14.06 9.59 20.91
N ASP A 384 15.00 10.31 20.30
CA ASP A 384 14.85 11.71 19.92
C ASP A 384 14.36 11.85 18.47
N GLY A 385 13.62 12.93 18.19
CA GLY A 385 13.27 13.36 16.84
C GLY A 385 11.95 12.86 16.29
N GLY A 386 11.67 13.20 15.03
CA GLY A 386 10.41 12.97 14.34
C GLY A 386 10.28 11.61 13.65
N LYS A 387 9.09 11.34 13.09
CA LYS A 387 8.75 10.09 12.36
C LYS A 387 8.29 10.33 10.92
N ILE A 388 8.71 11.45 10.30
CA ILE A 388 8.47 11.73 8.87
C ILE A 388 9.47 10.94 8.02
N GLY A 389 10.75 11.09 8.34
CA GLY A 389 11.86 10.45 7.65
C GLY A 389 12.19 9.07 8.25
N PRO A 390 12.93 8.22 7.52
CA PRO A 390 13.38 6.94 8.05
C PRO A 390 14.26 7.08 9.29
N ASN A 391 14.15 6.14 10.22
CA ASN A 391 14.97 6.11 11.43
C ASN A 391 16.49 6.01 11.09
N LEU A 392 17.30 6.86 11.74
CA LEU A 392 18.74 7.02 11.51
C LEU A 392 19.63 6.20 12.46
N SER A 393 19.03 5.45 13.39
CA SER A 393 19.69 4.76 14.50
C SER A 393 20.60 3.59 14.12
N SER A 394 20.48 3.06 12.89
CA SER A 394 21.22 1.87 12.44
C SER A 394 21.39 1.84 10.91
N LEU A 395 21.73 2.97 10.30
CA LEU A 395 21.77 3.09 8.83
C LEU A 395 22.76 2.14 8.17
N LYS A 396 23.91 1.87 8.80
CA LYS A 396 24.94 0.97 8.27
C LYS A 396 24.42 -0.44 7.98
N LYS A 397 23.39 -0.91 8.69
CA LYS A 397 22.78 -2.23 8.45
C LYS A 397 21.97 -2.26 7.15
N ARG A 398 21.51 -1.11 6.66
CA ARG A 398 20.59 -0.97 5.53
C ARG A 398 21.21 -0.37 4.28
N LEU A 399 21.92 0.75 4.43
CA LEU A 399 22.33 1.61 3.32
C LEU A 399 23.79 1.41 2.94
N GLN A 400 24.10 1.66 1.66
CA GLN A 400 25.46 1.79 1.17
C GLN A 400 26.08 3.10 1.66
N PRO A 401 27.36 3.14 2.08
CA PRO A 401 28.00 4.35 2.58
C PRO A 401 28.01 5.52 1.57
N ASP A 402 28.34 5.25 0.31
CA ASP A 402 28.34 6.26 -0.76
C ASP A 402 26.94 6.88 -0.94
N PHE A 403 25.89 6.05 -0.86
CA PHE A 403 24.52 6.53 -0.90
C PHE A 403 24.22 7.46 0.28
N VAL A 404 24.59 7.08 1.52
CA VAL A 404 24.35 7.93 2.70
C VAL A 404 25.00 9.30 2.52
N TYR A 405 26.28 9.34 2.14
CA TYR A 405 26.99 10.60 1.95
C TYR A 405 26.37 11.46 0.84
N ALA A 406 26.17 10.87 -0.34
CA ALA A 406 25.65 11.58 -1.50
C ALA A 406 24.20 12.05 -1.30
N PHE A 407 23.38 11.28 -0.57
CA PHE A 407 21.99 11.64 -0.27
C PHE A 407 21.88 12.79 0.72
N ILE A 408 22.76 12.87 1.73
CA ILE A 408 22.79 14.04 2.62
C ILE A 408 23.27 15.28 1.84
N GLN A 409 24.22 15.11 0.92
CA GLN A 409 24.77 16.22 0.12
C GLN A 409 23.76 16.81 -0.87
N ASN A 410 23.05 15.96 -1.60
CA ASN A 410 22.13 16.37 -2.66
C ASN A 410 20.99 15.35 -2.85
N PRO A 411 19.97 15.35 -1.99
CA PRO A 411 18.89 14.36 -2.04
C PRO A 411 18.13 14.42 -3.37
N HIS A 412 17.78 15.61 -3.86
CA HIS A 412 17.03 15.80 -5.10
C HIS A 412 17.81 15.47 -6.37
N GLY A 413 19.16 15.56 -6.33
CA GLY A 413 20.00 15.12 -7.44
C GLY A 413 20.06 13.60 -7.61
N LEU A 414 19.82 12.85 -6.53
CA LEU A 414 19.75 11.38 -6.55
C LEU A 414 18.33 10.85 -6.71
N GLN A 415 17.38 11.52 -6.08
CA GLN A 415 15.95 11.19 -6.07
C GLN A 415 15.15 12.49 -6.20
N PRO A 416 14.77 12.91 -7.43
CA PRO A 416 14.05 14.16 -7.67
C PRO A 416 12.79 14.32 -6.82
N GLU A 417 12.12 13.21 -6.51
CA GLU A 417 10.91 13.15 -5.70
C GLU A 417 11.14 13.18 -4.18
N ALA A 418 12.40 13.20 -3.72
CA ALA A 418 12.73 13.21 -2.31
C ALA A 418 12.12 14.42 -1.59
N VAL A 419 11.55 14.16 -0.41
CA VAL A 419 11.00 15.21 0.46
C VAL A 419 12.04 15.76 1.44
N MET A 420 13.17 15.05 1.62
CA MET A 420 14.26 15.53 2.46
C MET A 420 14.86 16.81 1.84
N PRO A 421 14.79 17.97 2.52
CA PRO A 421 15.34 19.20 1.98
C PRO A 421 16.86 19.15 1.93
N LYS A 422 17.45 19.86 0.97
CA LYS A 422 18.90 20.07 0.92
C LYS A 422 19.33 21.03 2.03
N ILE A 423 19.97 20.48 3.06
CA ILE A 423 20.52 21.28 4.16
C ILE A 423 21.92 21.78 3.78
N LEU A 424 22.09 23.10 3.72
CA LEU A 424 23.40 23.70 3.48
C LEU A 424 24.30 23.53 4.71
N MET A 425 25.44 22.86 4.55
CA MET A 425 26.44 22.72 5.59
C MET A 425 27.86 22.64 5.01
N PRO A 426 28.90 23.04 5.77
CA PRO A 426 30.28 22.91 5.34
C PRO A 426 30.66 21.45 5.03
N PRO A 427 31.54 21.17 4.05
CA PRO A 427 31.93 19.80 3.68
C PRO A 427 32.48 18.97 4.85
N LYS A 428 33.24 19.59 5.77
CA LYS A 428 33.74 18.92 6.99
C LYS A 428 32.61 18.51 7.93
N THR A 429 31.52 19.27 7.99
CA THR A 429 30.34 18.92 8.78
C THR A 429 29.57 17.78 8.13
N LEU A 430 29.40 17.81 6.81
CA LEU A 430 28.81 16.71 6.04
C LEU A 430 29.58 15.40 6.28
N ASP A 431 30.91 15.41 6.12
CA ASP A 431 31.78 14.26 6.41
C ASP A 431 31.60 13.75 7.84
N LEU A 432 31.57 14.65 8.82
CA LEU A 432 31.39 14.30 10.23
C LEU A 432 30.03 13.62 10.47
N ILE A 433 28.95 14.19 9.96
CA ILE A 433 27.59 13.65 10.13
C ILE A 433 27.42 12.31 9.41
N ALA A 434 27.91 12.18 8.18
CA ALA A 434 27.84 10.92 7.43
C ALA A 434 28.58 9.79 8.17
N ASN A 435 29.81 10.05 8.64
CA ASN A 435 30.58 9.09 9.42
C ASN A 435 29.90 8.73 10.75
N PHE A 436 29.32 9.71 11.44
CA PHE A 436 28.58 9.49 12.68
C PHE A 436 27.39 8.55 12.47
N LEU A 437 26.55 8.83 11.47
CA LEU A 437 25.35 8.05 11.15
C LEU A 437 25.68 6.62 10.70
N LEU A 438 26.81 6.42 10.01
CA LEU A 438 27.32 5.10 9.63
C LEU A 438 27.96 4.33 10.80
N GLN A 439 28.15 4.96 11.96
CA GLN A 439 28.69 4.33 13.17
C GLN A 439 27.65 4.18 14.29
N GLN A 440 26.44 4.73 14.12
CA GLN A 440 25.37 4.57 15.10
C GLN A 440 24.77 3.17 15.07
N GLU A 441 24.70 2.56 16.25
CA GLU A 441 23.94 1.35 16.53
C GLU A 441 23.14 1.55 17.81
N MET A 442 22.02 2.26 17.70
CA MET A 442 21.03 2.37 18.77
C MET A 442 19.93 1.32 18.57
N PRO A 443 19.26 0.87 19.65
CA PRO A 443 18.14 -0.07 19.54
C PRO A 443 17.10 0.41 18.53
N LYS A 444 16.57 -0.51 17.71
CA LYS A 444 15.44 -0.20 16.86
C LYS A 444 14.24 0.12 17.75
N SER A 445 13.53 1.22 17.47
CA SER A 445 12.19 1.42 18.00
C SER A 445 11.22 0.49 17.27
N ASP A 446 10.16 0.04 17.95
CA ASP A 446 9.08 -0.71 17.32
C ASP A 446 8.35 0.21 16.33
N ALA A 447 8.70 0.06 15.05
CA ALA A 447 8.09 0.84 13.98
C ALA A 447 6.74 0.20 13.62
N ALA A 448 5.65 0.91 13.87
CA ALA A 448 4.30 0.57 13.42
C ALA A 448 3.82 1.62 12.41
N TYR A 449 3.01 1.20 11.43
CA TYR A 449 2.29 2.16 10.59
C TYR A 449 1.31 2.93 11.46
N LEU A 450 1.17 4.23 11.21
CA LEU A 450 0.11 5.00 11.83
C LEU A 450 -1.21 4.65 11.13
N SER A 451 -2.25 4.51 11.93
CA SER A 451 -3.61 4.23 11.47
C SER A 451 -4.15 5.42 10.68
N LEU A 452 -4.55 5.18 9.44
CA LEU A 452 -5.18 6.14 8.53
C LEU A 452 -6.60 6.51 8.96
N ALA A 453 -7.17 5.75 9.91
CA ALA A 453 -8.43 6.11 10.54
C ALA A 453 -8.24 7.18 11.64
N ASP A 454 -7.07 7.20 12.30
CA ASP A 454 -6.78 8.13 13.38
C ASP A 454 -6.03 9.38 12.90
N TYR A 455 -5.41 9.31 11.72
CA TYR A 455 -4.68 10.42 11.10
C TYR A 455 -5.19 10.65 9.65
N PRO A 456 -5.56 11.88 9.28
CA PRO A 456 -6.10 12.16 7.96
C PRO A 456 -5.06 11.93 6.86
N VAL A 457 -5.44 11.16 5.84
CA VAL A 457 -4.64 10.96 4.61
C VAL A 457 -4.70 12.22 3.75
N TYR A 458 -3.56 12.61 3.19
CA TYR A 458 -3.47 13.73 2.26
C TYR A 458 -3.87 13.22 0.87
N ALA A 459 -5.12 13.41 0.48
CA ALA A 459 -5.59 13.00 -0.85
C ALA A 459 -4.85 13.81 -1.93
N PRO A 460 -4.37 13.23 -3.04
CA PRO A 460 -3.57 13.96 -4.03
C PRO A 460 -4.39 14.59 -5.19
N HIS A 461 -5.72 14.67 -5.10
CA HIS A 461 -6.59 15.05 -6.22
C HIS A 461 -7.46 16.27 -5.91
N GLY A 462 -7.63 17.14 -6.93
CA GLY A 462 -8.54 18.30 -6.88
C GLY A 462 -8.00 19.53 -6.16
N GLN A 463 -6.71 19.54 -5.82
CA GLN A 463 -6.07 20.62 -5.07
C GLN A 463 -5.44 21.65 -5.99
N THR A 464 -5.35 22.89 -5.50
CA THR A 464 -4.49 23.88 -6.13
C THR A 464 -3.01 23.51 -5.92
N GLU A 465 -2.12 24.13 -6.70
CA GLU A 465 -0.68 23.91 -6.61
C GLU A 465 -0.17 24.23 -5.19
N GLU A 466 -0.59 25.36 -4.63
CA GLU A 466 -0.19 25.81 -3.31
C GLU A 466 -0.68 24.90 -2.17
N GLU A 467 -1.90 24.36 -2.27
CA GLU A 467 -2.41 23.36 -1.32
C GLU A 467 -1.63 22.06 -1.42
N SER A 468 -1.29 21.62 -2.63
CA SER A 468 -0.48 20.42 -2.86
C SER A 468 0.93 20.56 -2.25
N LEU A 469 1.56 21.73 -2.41
CA LEU A 469 2.85 22.05 -1.79
C LEU A 469 2.73 22.02 -0.25
N TYR A 470 1.69 22.64 0.30
CA TYR A 470 1.49 22.71 1.75
C TYR A 470 1.27 21.32 2.37
N LEU A 471 0.41 20.49 1.76
CA LEU A 471 0.17 19.14 2.23
C LEU A 471 1.43 18.28 2.18
N LYS A 472 2.24 18.44 1.13
CA LYS A 472 3.47 17.66 0.94
C LYS A 472 4.59 18.05 1.91
N TYR A 473 4.78 19.34 2.21
CA TYR A 473 5.96 19.81 2.93
C TYR A 473 5.67 20.34 4.35
N CYS A 474 4.44 20.77 4.63
CA CYS A 474 4.09 21.47 5.87
C CYS A 474 3.15 20.66 6.76
N ALA A 475 2.13 20.01 6.19
CA ALA A 475 1.03 19.40 6.96
C ALA A 475 1.46 18.26 7.90
N ALA A 476 2.59 17.59 7.62
CA ALA A 476 3.13 16.56 8.50
C ALA A 476 3.38 17.08 9.93
N CYS A 477 3.76 18.35 10.07
CA CYS A 477 3.92 19.04 11.35
C CYS A 477 2.75 19.98 11.63
N HIS A 478 2.36 20.82 10.66
CA HIS A 478 1.38 21.88 10.87
C HIS A 478 -0.09 21.43 10.78
N GLY A 479 -0.35 20.19 10.39
CA GLY A 479 -1.70 19.62 10.26
C GLY A 479 -2.35 19.92 8.92
N VAL A 480 -3.28 19.05 8.49
CA VAL A 480 -4.10 19.28 7.27
C VAL A 480 -5.06 20.45 7.44
N ASN A 481 -5.55 20.64 8.68
CA ASN A 481 -6.38 21.77 9.08
C ASN A 481 -5.53 22.99 9.49
N SER A 482 -4.20 22.89 9.37
CA SER A 482 -3.25 23.97 9.67
C SER A 482 -3.30 24.46 11.13
N ASP A 483 -3.71 23.60 12.04
CA ASP A 483 -3.93 23.85 13.46
C ASP A 483 -2.69 23.55 14.35
N GLY A 484 -1.57 23.15 13.73
CA GLY A 484 -0.35 22.74 14.43
C GLY A 484 -0.35 21.28 14.87
N ASN A 485 -1.38 20.50 14.54
CA ASN A 485 -1.55 19.11 15.00
C ASN A 485 -1.29 18.08 13.89
N GLY A 486 -0.20 18.26 13.12
CA GLY A 486 0.26 17.23 12.18
C GLY A 486 0.67 15.95 12.89
N TYR A 487 0.66 14.81 12.18
CA TYR A 487 0.98 13.49 12.78
C TYR A 487 2.39 13.45 13.41
N ASN A 488 3.30 14.34 12.97
CA ASN A 488 4.65 14.44 13.51
C ASN A 488 4.75 15.37 14.74
N ALA A 489 3.77 16.24 14.99
CA ALA A 489 3.82 17.28 16.02
C ALA A 489 4.10 16.71 17.42
N LYS A 490 3.51 15.56 17.76
CA LYS A 490 3.67 14.89 19.06
C LYS A 490 5.08 14.37 19.35
N TYR A 491 5.94 14.29 18.32
CA TYR A 491 7.34 13.85 18.47
C TYR A 491 8.32 15.03 18.58
N LEU A 492 7.83 16.27 18.49
CA LEU A 492 8.66 17.45 18.54
C LEU A 492 8.72 18.02 19.97
N PRO A 493 9.85 18.62 20.38
CA PRO A 493 10.00 19.23 21.70
C PRO A 493 9.18 20.52 21.87
N LYS A 494 8.70 21.10 20.75
CA LYS A 494 7.84 22.28 20.71
C LYS A 494 6.76 22.08 19.66
N SER A 495 5.54 22.44 20.02
CA SER A 495 4.39 22.39 19.10
C SER A 495 4.64 23.30 17.89
N PRO A 496 4.33 22.84 16.67
CA PRO A 496 4.31 23.68 15.47
C PRO A 496 3.34 24.85 15.60
N ALA A 497 3.60 25.94 14.88
CA ALA A 497 2.68 27.06 14.80
C ALA A 497 1.37 26.65 14.07
N SER A 498 0.24 27.16 14.54
CA SER A 498 -1.03 27.08 13.82
C SER A 498 -1.06 28.17 12.75
N HIS A 499 -1.07 27.77 11.48
CA HIS A 499 -1.25 28.72 10.36
C HIS A 499 -2.72 29.09 10.15
N ALA A 500 -3.66 28.41 10.81
CA ALA A 500 -5.07 28.79 10.86
C ALA A 500 -5.36 29.86 11.93
N ASP A 501 -4.43 30.12 12.86
CA ASP A 501 -4.62 31.15 13.90
C ASP A 501 -4.51 32.55 13.30
N LYS A 502 -5.68 33.18 13.09
CA LYS A 502 -5.79 34.55 12.60
C LYS A 502 -5.05 35.58 13.45
N SER A 503 -5.19 35.51 14.77
CA SER A 503 -4.60 36.50 15.69
C SER A 503 -3.09 36.44 15.63
N TYR A 504 -2.54 35.22 15.68
CA TYR A 504 -1.11 35.00 15.54
C TYR A 504 -0.62 35.42 14.15
N MET A 505 -1.21 34.88 13.08
CA MET A 505 -0.70 35.09 11.73
C MET A 505 -0.78 36.55 11.27
N SER A 506 -1.74 37.34 11.76
CA SER A 506 -1.84 38.77 11.42
C SER A 506 -0.70 39.64 11.93
N THR A 507 0.08 39.21 12.94
CA THR A 507 1.22 40.03 13.42
C THR A 507 2.53 39.72 12.72
N ARG A 508 2.53 38.84 11.71
CA ARG A 508 3.74 38.40 10.99
C ARG A 508 3.72 39.00 9.60
N PRO A 509 4.76 39.72 9.15
CA PRO A 509 4.90 40.14 7.76
C PRO A 509 5.02 38.97 6.79
N ASP A 510 4.64 39.17 5.52
CA ASP A 510 4.77 38.16 4.47
C ASP A 510 6.24 37.78 4.24
N ASP A 511 7.16 38.75 4.27
CA ASP A 511 8.61 38.50 4.18
C ASP A 511 9.12 37.62 5.34
N THR A 512 8.58 37.80 6.55
CA THR A 512 8.95 36.93 7.68
C THR A 512 8.44 35.50 7.49
N LEU A 513 7.26 35.33 6.90
CA LEU A 513 6.75 34.00 6.55
C LEU A 513 7.58 33.37 5.43
N PHE A 514 7.95 34.17 4.42
CA PHE A 514 8.84 33.77 3.34
C PHE A 514 10.19 33.29 3.88
N ASP A 515 10.84 34.08 4.72
CA ASP A 515 12.13 33.76 5.33
C ASP A 515 12.05 32.49 6.18
N GLY A 516 10.95 32.32 6.93
CA GLY A 516 10.71 31.13 7.73
C GLY A 516 10.62 29.85 6.89
N VAL A 517 9.98 29.91 5.72
CA VAL A 517 9.93 28.79 4.78
C VAL A 517 11.29 28.59 4.10
N TYR A 518 11.93 29.68 3.65
CA TYR A 518 13.17 29.63 2.89
C TYR A 518 14.35 29.09 3.73
N ALA A 519 14.56 29.67 4.92
CA ALA A 519 15.72 29.42 5.77
C ALA A 519 15.41 28.60 7.03
N GLY A 520 14.16 28.24 7.27
CA GLY A 520 13.74 27.42 8.41
C GLY A 520 13.63 28.21 9.71
N GLY A 521 13.32 27.50 10.81
CA GLY A 521 12.98 28.13 12.08
C GLY A 521 14.13 28.84 12.78
N TYR A 522 15.38 28.38 12.57
CA TYR A 522 16.53 28.84 13.35
C TYR A 522 16.80 30.34 13.19
N ILE A 523 16.72 30.87 11.97
CA ILE A 523 16.99 32.28 11.67
C ILE A 523 15.94 33.24 12.26
N LEU A 524 14.74 32.73 12.55
CA LEU A 524 13.64 33.49 13.15
C LEU A 524 13.59 33.32 14.67
N ASN A 525 14.68 32.85 15.29
CA ASN A 525 14.72 32.47 16.71
C ASN A 525 13.59 31.49 17.09
N LYS A 526 13.26 30.58 16.18
CA LYS A 526 12.33 29.45 16.38
C LYS A 526 13.09 28.13 16.42
N HIS A 527 12.38 27.05 16.70
CA HIS A 527 12.99 25.74 16.79
C HIS A 527 13.59 25.32 15.44
N HIS A 528 14.86 24.91 15.45
CA HIS A 528 15.61 24.51 14.25
C HIS A 528 15.08 23.23 13.58
N PHE A 529 14.12 22.55 14.19
CA PHE A 529 13.44 21.37 13.61
C PHE A 529 12.51 21.74 12.46
N MET A 530 12.08 23.00 12.34
CA MET A 530 11.48 23.49 11.10
C MET A 530 12.61 23.67 10.07
N PRO A 531 12.70 22.82 9.03
CA PRO A 531 13.82 22.83 8.11
C PRO A 531 13.72 23.97 7.09
N PRO A 532 14.84 24.38 6.48
CA PRO A 532 14.85 25.29 5.34
C PRO A 532 14.35 24.58 4.07
N TRP A 533 13.47 25.23 3.30
CA TRP A 533 12.96 24.73 2.02
C TRP A 533 13.51 25.49 0.81
N GLY A 534 14.24 26.59 1.00
CA GLY A 534 14.70 27.48 -0.08
C GLY A 534 15.71 26.88 -1.08
N GLN A 535 16.24 25.69 -0.79
CA GLN A 535 17.09 24.93 -1.72
C GLN A 535 16.30 23.91 -2.56
N MET A 536 15.01 23.75 -2.26
CA MET A 536 14.10 22.80 -2.91
C MET A 536 12.97 23.53 -3.64
N LEU A 537 12.38 24.54 -3.00
CA LEU A 537 11.29 25.34 -3.54
C LEU A 537 11.83 26.63 -4.15
N SER A 538 11.28 27.00 -5.29
CA SER A 538 11.51 28.30 -5.93
C SER A 538 10.92 29.43 -5.09
N HIS A 539 11.39 30.66 -5.35
CA HIS A 539 10.85 31.85 -4.69
C HIS A 539 9.35 32.04 -5.00
N GLU A 540 8.90 31.65 -6.19
CA GLU A 540 7.48 31.70 -6.57
C GLU A 540 6.65 30.70 -5.76
N GLU A 541 7.09 29.44 -5.66
CA GLU A 541 6.42 28.42 -4.85
C GLU A 541 6.33 28.82 -3.37
N ILE A 542 7.37 29.44 -2.82
CA ILE A 542 7.34 29.93 -1.43
C ILE A 542 6.34 31.08 -1.29
N ARG A 543 6.27 32.03 -2.24
CA ARG A 543 5.26 33.10 -2.20
C ARG A 543 3.84 32.53 -2.32
N LYS A 544 3.63 31.52 -3.16
CA LYS A 544 2.35 30.78 -3.25
C LYS A 544 1.99 30.13 -1.91
N LEU A 545 2.95 29.52 -1.21
CA LEU A 545 2.74 28.99 0.15
C LEU A 545 2.40 30.08 1.17
N VAL A 546 3.04 31.25 1.11
CA VAL A 546 2.69 32.39 1.98
C VAL A 546 1.27 32.86 1.72
N ALA A 547 0.87 33.03 0.46
CA ALA A 547 -0.49 33.36 0.10
C ALA A 547 -1.50 32.30 0.58
N TYR A 548 -1.14 31.01 0.48
CA TYR A 548 -1.97 29.93 1.02
C TYR A 548 -2.09 29.99 2.55
N MET A 549 -1.02 30.29 3.28
CA MET A 549 -1.07 30.53 4.73
C MET A 549 -2.01 31.70 5.08
N ARG A 550 -2.05 32.76 4.27
CA ARG A 550 -3.02 33.87 4.42
C ARG A 550 -4.46 33.44 4.20
N LYS A 551 -4.69 32.57 3.21
CA LYS A 551 -6.00 31.96 2.95
C LYS A 551 -6.45 31.09 4.13
N LEU A 552 -5.55 30.30 4.70
CA LEU A 552 -5.82 29.42 5.84
C LEU A 552 -6.23 30.21 7.10
N CYS A 553 -5.52 31.29 7.44
CA CYS A 553 -5.85 32.14 8.60
C CYS A 553 -7.00 33.13 8.34
N GLN A 554 -7.44 33.30 7.08
CA GLN A 554 -8.35 34.37 6.65
C GLN A 554 -7.90 35.75 7.19
N CYS A 555 -6.63 36.03 6.96
CA CYS A 555 -5.93 37.15 7.56
C CYS A 555 -4.98 37.81 6.57
N GLU A 556 -4.50 38.99 6.93
CA GLU A 556 -3.51 39.76 6.20
C GLU A 556 -2.36 40.09 7.15
N GLY A 557 -1.17 40.38 6.61
CA GLY A 557 -0.03 40.83 7.39
C GLY A 557 -0.27 42.20 8.07
N PRO A 558 0.64 42.64 8.96
CA PRO A 558 0.59 43.95 9.58
C PRO A 558 0.46 45.06 8.55
N LEU A 559 -0.31 46.12 8.84
CA LEU A 559 -0.55 47.22 7.90
C LEU A 559 0.75 47.85 7.37
N TRP A 560 1.78 47.97 8.21
CA TRP A 560 3.07 48.58 7.86
C TRP A 560 3.91 47.73 6.90
N SER A 561 3.57 46.45 6.69
CA SER A 561 4.34 45.52 5.87
C SER A 561 3.65 45.17 4.55
N ARG A 562 2.64 45.93 4.13
CA ARG A 562 1.86 45.65 2.93
C ARG A 562 2.30 46.58 1.81
N ASP A 563 2.46 46.03 0.62
CA ASP A 563 2.78 46.82 -0.57
C ASP A 563 1.63 47.83 -0.84
N GLY A 564 1.92 49.13 -0.65
CA GLY A 564 0.98 50.22 -0.94
C GLY A 564 0.47 51.04 0.24
N LYS A 565 1.09 50.96 1.44
CA LYS A 565 0.84 51.90 2.55
C LYS A 565 2.12 52.31 3.27
#